data_AF-A0A080LVI7-F1
#
_entry.id   AF-A0A080LVI7-F1
#
_cell.length_a   1.000
_cell.length_b   1.000
_cell.length_c   1.000
_cell.angle_alpha   90.00
_cell.angle_beta   90.00
_cell.angle_gamma   90.00
#
_symmetry.space_group_name_H-M   'P 1'
#
loop_
_entity.id
_entity.type
_entity.pdbx_description
1 polymer ?
#
loop_
_entity_poly.entity_id
_entity_poly.type
_entity_poly.pdbx_seq_one_letter_code
_entity_poly.pdbx_strand_id
1 'polypeptide(L)'
;MVAAADAQISLDAPRGGWKHSGGESAQHLQDVHYPASRVNAGGPRSSDDGSELGAAIRGRIAGAATAKARPPQLLVVNGVAMPLSVTPDGFFARPYAFPPGANSVEVRSADRRQVRRVNFYDANPTRQRVGLRVVLSWDSDMTDIDLHVVSPDGQHVFFGERIAKNGGALDVDVTGGYGPEIYAIPSPPHGNWQIYVNYFGAGMGAYGEAERQEITIAQVAIITREGTPDEKLQVFRVPLRRPGELTLVKSFVYP
;
A
#
# COMPACT_ATOMS: atom_id res chain seq x y z
N MET A 1 20.31 25.77 -22.37
CA MET A 1 19.47 24.61 -22.02
C MET A 1 20.21 23.84 -20.93
N VAL A 2 19.71 23.84 -19.70
CA VAL A 2 20.24 22.95 -18.65
C VAL A 2 19.50 21.62 -18.85
N ALA A 3 20.21 20.56 -19.22
CA ALA A 3 19.64 19.23 -19.30
C ALA A 3 19.12 18.85 -17.91
N ALA A 4 17.82 18.53 -17.80
CA ALA A 4 17.30 17.91 -16.59
C ALA A 4 18.04 16.59 -16.42
N ALA A 5 18.69 16.40 -15.26
CA ALA A 5 19.33 15.12 -14.96
C ALA A 5 18.26 14.01 -14.98
N ASP A 6 18.55 12.91 -15.68
CA ASP A 6 17.64 11.76 -15.71
C ASP A 6 17.39 11.24 -14.29
N ALA A 7 16.15 10.84 -14.02
CA ALA A 7 15.80 10.32 -12.71
C ALA A 7 16.62 9.05 -12.39
N GLN A 8 17.17 8.94 -11.18
CA GLN A 8 17.95 7.77 -10.77
C GLN A 8 17.33 7.12 -9.54
N ILE A 9 16.98 5.84 -9.65
CA ILE A 9 16.27 5.10 -8.60
C ILE A 9 17.25 4.27 -7.77
N SER A 10 17.28 4.49 -6.46
CA SER A 10 17.88 3.59 -5.46
C SER A 10 16.79 2.86 -4.66
N LEU A 11 17.09 1.62 -4.28
CA LEU A 11 16.30 0.83 -3.34
C LEU A 11 17.23 0.39 -2.20
N ASP A 12 17.06 1.01 -1.03
CA ASP A 12 17.89 0.78 0.15
C ASP A 12 17.38 -0.43 0.95
N ALA A 13 16.05 -0.64 0.92
CA ALA A 13 15.40 -1.87 1.33
C ALA A 13 14.16 -2.15 0.46
N PRO A 14 13.80 -3.42 0.22
CA PRO A 14 14.56 -4.60 0.61
C PRO A 14 15.88 -4.71 -0.17
N ARG A 15 16.92 -5.28 0.46
CA ARG A 15 18.13 -5.73 -0.26
C ARG A 15 17.86 -7.09 -0.90
N GLY A 16 18.50 -7.35 -2.04
CA GLY A 16 18.33 -8.62 -2.75
C GLY A 16 18.98 -9.80 -2.05
N GLY A 17 18.57 -11.00 -2.45
CA GLY A 17 19.16 -12.26 -1.97
C GLY A 17 18.33 -13.00 -0.92
N TRP A 18 18.99 -13.88 -0.17
CA TRP A 18 18.35 -14.67 0.88
C TRP A 18 18.27 -13.84 2.15
N LYS A 19 17.05 -13.64 2.64
CA LYS A 19 16.78 -12.98 3.91
C LYS A 19 16.26 -14.00 4.91
N HIS A 20 16.70 -13.83 6.14
CA HIS A 20 16.04 -14.39 7.29
C HIS A 20 15.60 -13.20 8.13
N SER A 21 14.31 -12.81 8.06
CA SER A 21 13.78 -11.74 8.91
C SER A 21 13.78 -12.24 10.37
N GLY A 22 14.93 -12.14 11.05
CA GLY A 22 15.14 -12.70 12.37
C GLY A 22 14.37 -11.90 13.42
N GLY A 23 13.31 -12.48 13.99
CA GLY A 23 12.66 -12.01 15.22
C GLY A 23 11.94 -10.65 15.17
N GLU A 24 12.21 -9.80 14.18
CA GLU A 24 11.52 -8.53 13.98
C GLU A 24 10.05 -8.81 13.69
N SER A 25 9.21 -8.47 14.67
CA SER A 25 7.76 -8.45 14.50
C SER A 25 7.46 -7.41 13.43
N ALA A 26 7.11 -7.85 12.21
CA ALA A 26 6.47 -6.95 11.27
C ALA A 26 5.12 -6.57 11.89
N GLN A 27 5.07 -5.43 12.54
CA GLN A 27 3.82 -4.86 13.03
C GLN A 27 2.99 -4.56 11.79
N HIS A 28 1.95 -5.37 11.57
CA HIS A 28 0.95 -5.10 10.54
C HIS A 28 0.18 -3.83 10.90
N LEU A 29 -0.02 -3.56 12.19
CA LEU A 29 -0.69 -2.35 12.66
C LEU A 29 0.33 -1.23 12.86
N GLN A 30 0.10 -0.09 12.22
CA GLN A 30 0.84 1.13 12.51
C GLN A 30 0.10 1.99 13.57
N ASP A 31 0.85 2.58 14.51
CA ASP A 31 0.33 3.64 15.37
C ASP A 31 0.03 4.90 14.54
N VAL A 32 -1.25 5.29 14.52
CA VAL A 32 -1.76 6.43 13.76
C VAL A 32 -2.19 7.52 14.74
N HIS A 33 -1.57 8.70 14.63
CA HIS A 33 -2.04 9.93 15.27
C HIS A 33 -2.78 10.77 14.23
N TYR A 34 -4.07 11.00 14.49
CA TYR A 34 -4.92 11.75 13.58
C TYR A 34 -4.64 13.26 13.63
N PRO A 35 -4.71 13.96 12.48
CA PRO A 35 -4.89 13.43 11.12
C PRO A 35 -3.58 12.97 10.47
N ALA A 36 -3.55 11.76 9.90
CA ALA A 36 -2.35 11.20 9.26
C ALA A 36 -2.29 11.59 7.77
N SER A 37 -1.79 12.80 7.50
CA SER A 37 -1.90 13.42 6.17
C SER A 37 -1.03 12.80 5.07
N ARG A 38 0.01 12.00 5.39
CA ARG A 38 0.88 11.32 4.40
C ARG A 38 1.61 10.11 5.01
N VAL A 39 1.59 8.96 4.33
CA VAL A 39 2.45 7.79 4.70
C VAL A 39 3.88 7.87 4.14
N ASN A 40 4.28 8.99 3.53
CA ASN A 40 5.45 9.03 2.63
C ASN A 40 6.49 10.13 2.89
N ALA A 41 6.58 10.69 4.10
CA ALA A 41 7.57 11.73 4.38
C ALA A 41 8.33 11.59 5.71
N GLY A 42 8.13 10.49 6.43
CA GLY A 42 8.94 10.17 7.60
C GLY A 42 10.24 9.50 7.17
N GLY A 43 11.38 10.08 7.55
CA GLY A 43 12.65 9.34 7.57
C GLY A 43 12.56 8.10 8.47
N PRO A 44 13.57 7.22 8.45
CA PRO A 44 13.56 5.99 9.23
C PRO A 44 13.23 6.26 10.70
N ARG A 45 12.28 5.49 11.26
CA ARG A 45 12.09 5.40 12.70
C ARG A 45 12.98 4.27 13.21
N SER A 46 13.91 4.58 14.09
CA SER A 46 14.69 3.58 14.81
C SER A 46 14.02 3.31 16.15
N SER A 47 13.95 2.05 16.57
CA SER A 47 13.72 1.70 17.98
C SER A 47 14.93 2.09 18.82
N ASP A 48 14.72 2.11 20.14
CA ASP A 48 15.77 2.42 21.13
C ASP A 48 16.96 1.44 21.12
N ASP A 49 16.80 0.24 20.53
CA ASP A 49 17.88 -0.75 20.34
C ASP A 49 18.62 -0.63 19.00
N GLY A 50 18.30 0.39 18.19
CA GLY A 50 18.90 0.62 16.89
C GLY A 50 18.37 -0.27 15.77
N SER A 51 17.35 -1.10 16.01
CA SER A 51 16.60 -1.76 14.93
C SER A 51 15.69 -0.75 14.21
N GLU A 52 15.53 -0.89 12.90
CA GLU A 52 14.78 0.08 12.09
C GLU A 52 13.31 -0.34 12.03
N LEU A 53 12.47 0.33 12.82
CA LEU A 53 11.04 0.10 12.87
C LEU A 53 10.35 0.58 11.60
N GLY A 54 9.61 -0.32 10.95
CA GLY A 54 8.32 0.01 10.34
C GLY A 54 8.25 0.21 8.82
N ALA A 55 9.34 0.37 8.07
CA ALA A 55 9.28 0.50 6.60
C ALA A 55 10.05 -0.61 5.87
N ALA A 56 9.31 -1.60 5.35
CA ALA A 56 9.90 -2.74 4.66
C ALA A 56 10.46 -2.39 3.25
N ILE A 57 10.02 -1.25 2.69
CA ILE A 57 10.44 -0.75 1.37
C ILE A 57 10.91 0.70 1.54
N ARG A 58 12.12 1.02 1.08
CA ARG A 58 12.67 2.38 1.13
C ARG A 58 13.70 2.62 0.03
N GLY A 59 13.85 3.87 -0.34
CA GLY A 59 14.85 4.29 -1.31
C GLY A 59 14.69 5.74 -1.70
N ARG A 60 15.26 6.07 -2.86
CA ARG A 60 15.22 7.43 -3.40
C ARG A 60 15.06 7.40 -4.92
N ILE A 61 14.30 8.35 -5.45
CA ILE A 61 14.26 8.68 -6.87
C ILE A 61 14.89 10.06 -7.02
N ALA A 62 16.20 10.11 -7.28
CA ALA A 62 16.90 11.36 -7.55
C ALA A 62 16.34 12.01 -8.81
N GLY A 63 16.27 13.34 -8.86
CA GLY A 63 15.71 14.05 -10.01
C GLY A 63 14.19 13.87 -10.21
N ALA A 64 13.50 13.20 -9.28
CA ALA A 64 12.05 13.22 -9.25
C ALA A 64 11.60 14.68 -9.05
N ALA A 65 11.03 15.27 -10.10
CA ALA A 65 10.27 16.50 -9.93
C ALA A 65 9.25 16.27 -8.80
N THR A 66 9.12 17.28 -7.93
CA THR A 66 8.31 17.31 -6.69
C THR A 66 7.04 16.46 -6.75
N ALA A 67 6.55 16.00 -5.59
CA ALA A 67 5.35 15.16 -5.33
C ALA A 67 4.09 15.32 -6.22
N LYS A 68 4.01 16.34 -7.09
CA LYS A 68 2.99 16.61 -8.11
C LYS A 68 3.22 15.97 -9.48
N ALA A 69 4.15 15.02 -9.64
CA ALA A 69 4.35 14.35 -10.94
C ALA A 69 3.07 13.64 -11.41
N ARG A 70 2.60 13.94 -12.62
CA ARG A 70 1.48 13.26 -13.28
C ARG A 70 1.97 12.59 -14.57
N PRO A 71 1.90 11.25 -14.69
CA PRO A 71 1.44 10.29 -13.68
C PRO A 71 2.42 10.14 -12.49
N PRO A 72 1.99 9.64 -11.32
CA PRO A 72 2.86 9.46 -10.17
C PRO A 72 3.94 8.41 -10.40
N GLN A 73 4.98 8.44 -9.55
CA GLN A 73 5.94 7.33 -9.43
C GLN A 73 5.18 6.04 -9.12
N LEU A 74 5.74 4.87 -9.45
CA LEU A 74 5.08 3.59 -9.23
C LEU A 74 5.90 2.69 -8.33
N LEU A 75 5.26 2.08 -7.36
CA LEU A 75 5.75 0.95 -6.60
C LEU A 75 5.01 -0.30 -7.07
N VAL A 76 5.72 -1.39 -7.33
CA VAL A 76 5.15 -2.69 -7.67
C VAL A 76 5.67 -3.70 -6.66
N VAL A 77 4.77 -4.32 -5.90
CA VAL A 77 5.11 -5.36 -4.92
C VAL A 77 4.44 -6.66 -5.32
N ASN A 78 5.22 -7.70 -5.60
CA ASN A 78 4.71 -9.01 -6.04
C ASN A 78 3.68 -8.89 -7.20
N GLY A 79 3.93 -7.98 -8.14
CA GLY A 79 3.05 -7.72 -9.28
C GLY A 79 1.90 -6.74 -9.03
N VAL A 80 1.64 -6.34 -7.78
CA VAL A 80 0.64 -5.32 -7.43
C VAL A 80 1.25 -3.93 -7.57
N ALA A 81 0.83 -3.22 -8.62
CA ALA A 81 1.25 -1.86 -8.91
C ALA A 81 0.42 -0.83 -8.13
N MET A 82 1.07 0.09 -7.44
CA MET A 82 0.45 1.16 -6.66
C MET A 82 1.21 2.48 -6.88
N PRO A 83 0.53 3.64 -6.89
CA PRO A 83 1.23 4.92 -6.93
C PRO A 83 2.13 5.14 -5.71
N LEU A 84 3.23 5.84 -5.94
CA LEU A 84 4.25 6.12 -4.95
C LEU A 84 4.48 7.63 -4.87
N SER A 85 4.17 8.21 -3.71
CA SER A 85 4.61 9.58 -3.40
C SER A 85 6.07 9.53 -2.94
N VAL A 86 6.80 10.60 -3.25
CA VAL A 86 8.17 10.82 -2.79
C VAL A 86 8.24 12.19 -2.11
N THR A 87 9.19 12.37 -1.18
CA THR A 87 9.51 13.69 -0.64
C THR A 87 10.06 14.62 -1.73
N PRO A 88 10.14 15.94 -1.52
CA PRO A 88 10.77 16.87 -2.47
C PRO A 88 12.21 16.47 -2.85
N ASP A 89 12.94 15.84 -1.93
CA ASP A 89 14.30 15.33 -2.17
C ASP A 89 14.34 13.95 -2.85
N GLY A 90 13.17 13.37 -3.14
CA GLY A 90 12.99 12.11 -3.85
C GLY A 90 12.94 10.86 -2.97
N PHE A 91 12.98 10.99 -1.64
CA PHE A 91 12.94 9.83 -0.74
C PHE A 91 11.55 9.22 -0.63
N PHE A 92 11.50 7.90 -0.41
CA PHE A 92 10.28 7.19 -0.07
C PHE A 92 10.55 6.10 0.96
N ALA A 93 9.53 5.82 1.77
CA ALA A 93 9.49 4.71 2.70
C ALA A 93 8.06 4.19 2.79
N ARG A 94 7.87 2.87 2.77
CA ARG A 94 6.58 2.21 2.83
C ARG A 94 6.61 1.00 3.78
N PRO A 95 5.70 0.91 4.75
CA PRO A 95 5.44 -0.34 5.44
C PRO A 95 4.93 -1.38 4.42
N TYR A 96 5.34 -2.62 4.60
CA TYR A 96 4.78 -3.76 3.86
C TYR A 96 5.08 -5.07 4.58
N ALA A 97 4.06 -5.87 4.86
CA ALA A 97 4.23 -7.19 5.45
C ALA A 97 4.53 -8.24 4.37
N PHE A 98 5.79 -8.45 4.01
CA PHE A 98 6.13 -9.48 3.02
C PHE A 98 5.75 -10.91 3.50
N PRO A 99 5.13 -11.73 2.63
CA PRO A 99 4.93 -13.14 2.91
C PRO A 99 6.28 -13.89 2.95
N PRO A 100 6.36 -15.06 3.62
CA PRO A 100 7.51 -15.95 3.49
C PRO A 100 7.64 -16.46 2.04
N GLY A 101 8.88 -16.69 1.61
CA GLY A 101 9.22 -17.15 0.27
C GLY A 101 9.71 -16.05 -0.66
N ALA A 102 9.53 -16.26 -1.97
CA ALA A 102 10.03 -15.35 -2.99
C ALA A 102 9.20 -14.07 -3.06
N ASN A 103 9.88 -12.92 -3.05
CA ASN A 103 9.28 -11.60 -3.10
C ASN A 103 10.01 -10.72 -4.12
N SER A 104 9.28 -9.78 -4.71
CA SER A 104 9.81 -8.77 -5.62
C SER A 104 9.28 -7.39 -5.28
N VAL A 105 10.18 -6.41 -5.30
CA VAL A 105 9.85 -4.99 -5.18
C VAL A 105 10.45 -4.28 -6.37
N GLU A 106 9.63 -3.48 -7.04
CA GLU A 106 10.05 -2.68 -8.16
C GLU A 106 9.55 -1.25 -8.02
N VAL A 107 10.43 -0.31 -8.34
CA VAL A 107 10.10 1.12 -8.38
C VAL A 107 10.32 1.62 -9.80
N ARG A 108 9.36 2.39 -10.30
CA ARG A 108 9.42 3.03 -11.62
C ARG A 108 9.30 4.53 -11.50
N SER A 109 10.04 5.24 -12.34
CA SER A 109 9.85 6.67 -12.53
C SER A 109 8.46 6.98 -13.09
N ALA A 110 8.01 8.23 -12.97
CA ALA A 110 6.73 8.73 -13.47
C ALA A 110 6.57 8.46 -14.96
N ASP A 111 7.61 8.77 -15.75
CA ASP A 111 7.68 8.52 -17.19
C ASP A 111 7.90 7.04 -17.57
N ARG A 112 8.05 6.16 -16.56
CA ARG A 112 8.29 4.72 -16.69
C ARG A 112 9.59 4.35 -17.40
N ARG A 113 10.50 5.29 -17.65
CA ARG A 113 11.79 5.03 -18.32
C ARG A 113 12.80 4.38 -17.39
N GLN A 114 12.76 4.74 -16.11
CA GLN A 114 13.68 4.24 -15.11
C GLN A 114 12.97 3.20 -14.27
N VAL A 115 13.61 2.05 -14.12
CA VAL A 115 13.07 0.90 -13.39
C VAL A 115 14.17 0.32 -12.52
N ARG A 116 13.86 0.13 -11.24
CA ARG A 116 14.72 -0.61 -10.32
C ARG A 116 13.91 -1.72 -9.67
N ARG A 117 14.35 -2.96 -9.85
CA ARG A 117 13.75 -4.15 -9.22
C ARG A 117 14.74 -4.81 -8.27
N VAL A 118 14.24 -5.27 -7.14
CA VAL A 118 14.94 -6.15 -6.21
C VAL A 118 14.09 -7.39 -5.97
N ASN A 119 14.72 -8.55 -6.06
CA ASN A 119 14.13 -9.83 -5.67
C ASN A 119 14.84 -10.36 -4.44
N PHE A 120 14.09 -10.94 -3.51
CA PHE A 120 14.64 -11.56 -2.32
C PHE A 120 13.76 -12.75 -1.90
N TYR A 121 14.33 -13.64 -1.10
CA TYR A 121 13.62 -14.78 -0.54
C TYR A 121 13.59 -14.64 0.98
N ASP A 122 12.40 -14.59 1.58
CA ASP A 122 12.27 -14.64 3.04
C ASP A 122 12.15 -16.10 3.49
N ALA A 123 13.23 -16.62 4.07
CA ALA A 123 13.32 -18.00 4.53
C ALA A 123 12.79 -18.20 5.96
N ASN A 124 12.24 -17.17 6.61
CA ASN A 124 11.75 -17.31 7.97
C ASN A 124 10.48 -18.17 8.01
N PRO A 125 10.52 -19.39 8.59
CA PRO A 125 9.34 -20.26 8.67
C PRO A 125 8.30 -19.79 9.69
N THR A 126 8.68 -18.90 10.61
CA THR A 126 7.79 -18.35 11.64
C THR A 126 6.99 -17.13 11.15
N ARG A 127 7.26 -16.64 9.93
CA ARG A 127 6.46 -15.59 9.30
C ARG A 127 5.06 -16.14 9.01
N GLN A 128 4.07 -15.47 9.58
CA GLN A 128 2.67 -15.77 9.32
C GLN A 128 2.36 -15.57 7.83
N ARG A 129 1.82 -16.60 7.17
CA ARG A 129 1.31 -16.47 5.80
C ARG A 129 0.01 -15.68 5.81
N VAL A 130 -0.19 -14.89 4.76
CA VAL A 130 -1.43 -14.14 4.57
C VAL A 130 -2.37 -14.95 3.67
N GLY A 131 -3.48 -15.41 4.25
CA GLY A 131 -4.49 -16.19 3.54
C GLY A 131 -5.35 -15.34 2.61
N LEU A 132 -5.64 -14.09 3.01
CA LEU A 132 -6.28 -13.06 2.19
C LEU A 132 -5.64 -11.69 2.47
N ARG A 133 -5.22 -11.00 1.41
CA ARG A 133 -4.82 -9.58 1.42
C ARG A 133 -5.68 -8.78 0.46
N VAL A 134 -6.07 -7.58 0.87
CA VAL A 134 -6.71 -6.60 0.00
C VAL A 134 -5.89 -5.33 0.05
N VAL A 135 -5.46 -4.83 -1.11
CA VAL A 135 -4.68 -3.60 -1.24
C VAL A 135 -5.52 -2.60 -2.02
N LEU A 136 -5.90 -1.50 -1.38
CA LEU A 136 -6.53 -0.35 -2.02
C LEU A 136 -5.46 0.71 -2.30
N SER A 137 -5.48 1.32 -3.49
CA SER A 137 -4.68 2.51 -3.85
C SER A 137 -5.46 3.36 -4.84
N TRP A 138 -5.05 4.60 -5.11
CA TRP A 138 -5.79 5.48 -6.03
C TRP A 138 -4.88 6.50 -6.73
N ASP A 139 -5.35 7.08 -7.83
CA ASP A 139 -4.55 7.92 -8.73
C ASP A 139 -4.63 9.43 -8.48
N SER A 140 -5.39 9.87 -7.48
CA SER A 140 -5.53 11.28 -7.09
C SER A 140 -4.83 11.59 -5.78
N ASP A 141 -3.99 12.62 -5.77
CA ASP A 141 -3.34 13.07 -4.53
C ASP A 141 -4.36 13.78 -3.64
N MET A 142 -4.04 13.92 -2.35
CA MET A 142 -4.87 14.66 -1.37
C MET A 142 -6.34 14.19 -1.31
N THR A 143 -6.57 12.93 -1.68
CA THR A 143 -7.89 12.32 -1.72
C THR A 143 -7.98 11.27 -0.63
N ASP A 144 -9.13 11.24 0.04
CA ASP A 144 -9.44 10.31 1.11
C ASP A 144 -10.37 9.20 0.61
N ILE A 145 -9.90 7.95 0.68
CA ILE A 145 -10.58 6.76 0.19
C ILE A 145 -10.34 5.62 1.16
N ASP A 146 -11.43 5.13 1.75
CA ASP A 146 -11.39 4.06 2.74
C ASP A 146 -11.71 2.69 2.16
N LEU A 147 -10.99 1.69 2.64
CA LEU A 147 -11.23 0.27 2.42
C LEU A 147 -12.19 -0.26 3.49
N HIS A 148 -13.25 -0.92 3.04
CA HIS A 148 -14.21 -1.61 3.89
C HIS A 148 -14.23 -3.10 3.52
N VAL A 149 -13.94 -3.96 4.49
CA VAL A 149 -13.92 -5.42 4.32
C VAL A 149 -14.95 -6.05 5.25
N VAL A 150 -15.91 -6.78 4.67
CA VAL A 150 -16.90 -7.56 5.42
C VAL A 150 -16.60 -9.05 5.25
N SER A 151 -16.40 -9.73 6.37
CA SER A 151 -16.08 -11.16 6.41
C SER A 151 -17.33 -12.03 6.63
N PRO A 152 -17.28 -13.33 6.26
CA PRO A 152 -18.41 -14.26 6.36
C PRO A 152 -19.04 -14.40 7.76
N ASP A 153 -18.23 -14.23 8.81
CA ASP A 153 -18.62 -14.25 10.22
C ASP A 153 -19.17 -12.91 10.73
N GLY A 154 -19.44 -11.96 9.81
CA GLY A 154 -20.09 -10.69 10.10
C GLY A 154 -19.18 -9.61 10.68
N GLN A 155 -17.85 -9.80 10.68
CA GLN A 155 -16.94 -8.71 11.05
C GLN A 155 -16.89 -7.68 9.92
N HIS A 156 -16.80 -6.41 10.28
CA HIS A 156 -16.62 -5.31 9.34
C HIS A 156 -15.38 -4.51 9.75
N VAL A 157 -14.33 -4.60 8.93
CA VAL A 157 -13.08 -3.88 9.13
C VAL A 157 -13.02 -2.66 8.22
N PHE A 158 -12.75 -1.51 8.81
CA PHE A 158 -12.60 -0.21 8.15
C PHE A 158 -11.81 0.75 9.07
N PHE A 159 -11.59 1.99 8.67
CA PHE A 159 -10.79 2.96 9.44
C PHE A 159 -11.19 3.09 10.93
N GLY A 160 -12.50 3.01 11.22
CA GLY A 160 -13.04 3.11 12.59
C GLY A 160 -12.94 1.83 13.42
N GLU A 161 -12.78 0.67 12.79
CA GLU A 161 -12.64 -0.64 13.44
C GLU A 161 -11.61 -1.47 12.68
N ARG A 162 -10.33 -1.23 12.98
CA ARG A 162 -9.19 -1.76 12.19
C ARG A 162 -8.82 -3.20 12.51
N ILE A 163 -9.34 -3.78 13.59
CA ILE A 163 -8.99 -5.13 14.06
C ILE A 163 -10.28 -5.91 14.29
N ALA A 164 -10.49 -6.95 13.49
CA ALA A 164 -11.58 -7.90 13.68
C ALA A 164 -11.21 -9.00 14.69
N LYS A 165 -12.23 -9.58 15.32
CA LYS A 165 -12.07 -10.69 16.29
C LYS A 165 -11.52 -11.97 15.67
N ASN A 166 -11.67 -12.12 14.35
CA ASN A 166 -11.14 -13.25 13.59
C ASN A 166 -9.66 -13.08 13.17
N GLY A 167 -9.00 -12.03 13.65
CA GLY A 167 -7.59 -11.76 13.37
C GLY A 167 -7.33 -11.05 12.04
N GLY A 168 -8.38 -10.61 11.34
CA GLY A 168 -8.25 -9.68 10.23
C GLY A 168 -7.90 -8.28 10.70
N ALA A 169 -6.99 -7.61 10.01
CA ALA A 169 -6.54 -6.28 10.38
C ALA A 169 -6.27 -5.37 9.17
N LEU A 170 -6.61 -4.09 9.33
CA LEU A 170 -6.24 -3.00 8.42
C LEU A 170 -4.93 -2.37 8.90
N ASP A 171 -3.92 -2.34 8.03
CA ASP A 171 -2.52 -2.01 8.37
C ASP A 171 -2.33 -0.50 8.64
N VAL A 172 -2.95 0.33 7.79
CA VAL A 172 -2.84 1.80 7.78
C VAL A 172 -4.18 2.40 7.33
N ASP A 173 -4.58 3.47 7.99
CA ASP A 173 -5.56 4.45 7.50
C ASP A 173 -4.77 5.60 6.84
N VAL A 174 -5.01 5.84 5.55
CA VAL A 174 -4.32 6.87 4.76
C VAL A 174 -5.26 8.02 4.44
N THR A 175 -5.42 8.95 5.39
CA THR A 175 -6.22 10.18 5.18
C THR A 175 -5.63 11.19 4.16
N GLY A 176 -4.51 10.87 3.50
CA GLY A 176 -3.92 11.70 2.45
C GLY A 176 -2.78 11.05 1.65
N GLY A 177 -2.79 11.23 0.33
CA GLY A 177 -1.82 10.65 -0.61
C GLY A 177 -2.51 9.79 -1.66
N TYR A 178 -1.89 8.67 -2.04
CA TYR A 178 -2.38 7.71 -3.04
C TYR A 178 -2.70 6.31 -2.44
N GLY A 179 -2.87 6.23 -1.11
CA GLY A 179 -2.84 4.97 -0.35
C GLY A 179 -1.41 4.41 -0.21
N PRO A 180 -1.21 3.08 -0.05
CA PRO A 180 -2.27 2.08 -0.01
C PRO A 180 -2.92 1.97 1.37
N GLU A 181 -4.15 1.48 1.40
CA GLU A 181 -4.73 0.84 2.58
C GLU A 181 -4.69 -0.68 2.39
N ILE A 182 -4.16 -1.41 3.37
CA ILE A 182 -3.95 -2.86 3.25
C ILE A 182 -4.71 -3.59 4.34
N TYR A 183 -5.69 -4.40 3.96
CA TYR A 183 -6.28 -5.40 4.84
C TYR A 183 -5.53 -6.73 4.69
N ALA A 184 -5.26 -7.41 5.79
CA ALA A 184 -4.74 -8.77 5.77
C ALA A 184 -5.37 -9.65 6.85
N ILE A 185 -5.56 -10.93 6.53
CA ILE A 185 -5.94 -11.97 7.48
C ILE A 185 -5.16 -13.26 7.20
N PRO A 186 -4.54 -13.88 8.21
CA PRO A 186 -3.82 -15.15 8.04
C PRO A 186 -4.73 -16.33 7.70
N SER A 187 -5.86 -16.43 8.41
CA SER A 187 -6.79 -17.57 8.35
C SER A 187 -8.19 -17.06 8.02
N PRO A 188 -8.45 -16.65 6.76
CA PRO A 188 -9.75 -16.15 6.35
C PRO A 188 -10.83 -17.23 6.56
N PRO A 189 -11.94 -16.94 7.29
CA PRO A 189 -13.08 -17.83 7.35
C PRO A 189 -13.63 -18.13 5.94
N HIS A 190 -14.08 -19.37 5.78
CA HIS A 190 -14.79 -19.83 4.59
C HIS A 190 -16.13 -19.09 4.45
N GLY A 191 -16.54 -18.82 3.21
CA GLY A 191 -17.83 -18.19 2.91
C GLY A 191 -17.70 -16.90 2.13
N ASN A 192 -18.77 -16.10 2.12
CA ASN A 192 -18.86 -14.91 1.29
C ASN A 192 -18.17 -13.69 1.93
N TRP A 193 -17.18 -13.15 1.23
CA TRP A 193 -16.50 -11.90 1.53
C TRP A 193 -17.03 -10.78 0.65
N GLN A 194 -17.09 -9.57 1.20
CA GLN A 194 -17.49 -8.38 0.46
C GLN A 194 -16.47 -7.26 0.67
N ILE A 195 -15.97 -6.72 -0.44
CA ILE A 195 -14.98 -5.64 -0.47
C ILE A 195 -15.64 -4.40 -1.01
N TYR A 196 -15.60 -3.33 -0.22
CA TYR A 196 -16.15 -2.03 -0.57
C TYR A 196 -15.06 -0.96 -0.50
N VAL A 197 -15.30 0.12 -1.25
CA VAL A 197 -14.48 1.33 -1.23
C VAL A 197 -15.41 2.49 -0.95
N ASN A 198 -15.05 3.34 0.02
CA ASN A 198 -15.79 4.53 0.36
C ASN A 198 -14.99 5.78 -0.05
N TYR A 199 -15.59 6.62 -0.89
CA TYR A 199 -14.92 7.81 -1.39
C TYR A 199 -15.29 9.03 -0.55
N PHE A 200 -14.39 9.60 0.24
CA PHE A 200 -14.71 10.80 1.06
C PHE A 200 -14.40 12.13 0.35
N GLY A 201 -13.65 12.10 -0.76
CA GLY A 201 -13.32 13.29 -1.55
C GLY A 201 -11.95 13.88 -1.22
N ALA A 202 -11.68 15.09 -1.72
CA ALA A 202 -10.51 15.86 -1.32
C ALA A 202 -10.76 16.45 0.09
N GLY A 203 -9.87 16.17 1.05
CA GLY A 203 -10.05 16.58 2.44
C GLY A 203 -10.28 18.10 2.62
N MET A 204 -10.87 18.47 3.77
CA MET A 204 -11.22 19.83 4.26
C MET A 204 -10.02 20.83 4.40
N GLY A 205 -8.98 20.71 3.58
CA GLY A 205 -7.84 21.63 3.51
C GLY A 205 -7.61 22.24 2.12
N ALA A 206 -8.35 21.83 1.09
CA ALA A 206 -8.21 22.33 -0.28
C ALA A 206 -8.99 23.65 -0.52
N TYR A 207 -8.85 24.64 0.36
CA TYR A 207 -9.22 26.03 0.05
C TYR A 207 -8.08 26.69 -0.73
N GLY A 208 -7.83 26.19 -1.93
CA GLY A 208 -6.79 26.72 -2.81
C GLY A 208 -6.65 25.84 -4.04
N GLU A 209 -7.24 26.32 -5.15
CA GLU A 209 -7.12 25.77 -6.51
C GLU A 209 -6.92 24.25 -6.57
N ALA A 210 -7.94 23.50 -6.13
CA ALA A 210 -8.02 22.08 -6.46
C ALA A 210 -8.14 21.98 -7.98
N GLU A 211 -7.03 21.65 -8.65
CA GLU A 211 -7.07 21.13 -10.00
C GLU A 211 -8.06 19.96 -9.98
N ARG A 212 -9.24 20.19 -10.57
CA ARG A 212 -10.37 19.26 -10.58
C ARG A 212 -9.92 18.02 -11.35
N GLN A 213 -9.39 17.03 -10.66
CA GLN A 213 -9.34 15.68 -11.20
C GLN A 213 -10.79 15.23 -11.28
N GLU A 214 -11.37 15.26 -12.49
CA GLU A 214 -12.81 15.07 -12.69
C GLU A 214 -13.29 13.68 -12.26
N ILE A 215 -12.38 12.70 -12.24
CA ILE A 215 -12.63 11.32 -11.80
C ILE A 215 -11.38 10.78 -11.09
N THR A 216 -11.55 10.31 -9.86
CA THR A 216 -10.55 9.50 -9.16
C THR A 216 -10.76 8.02 -9.51
N ILE A 217 -9.68 7.30 -9.81
CA ILE A 217 -9.74 5.85 -10.02
C ILE A 217 -9.04 5.17 -8.85
N ALA A 218 -9.82 4.44 -8.06
CA ALA A 218 -9.29 3.48 -7.10
C ALA A 218 -8.89 2.18 -7.81
N GLN A 219 -7.86 1.53 -7.30
CA GLN A 219 -7.44 0.20 -7.66
C GLN A 219 -7.46 -0.69 -6.43
N VAL A 220 -8.18 -1.80 -6.50
CA VAL A 220 -8.25 -2.81 -5.45
C VAL A 220 -7.65 -4.11 -5.95
N ALA A 221 -6.57 -4.56 -5.31
CA ALA A 221 -5.98 -5.88 -5.52
C ALA A 221 -6.45 -6.84 -4.41
N ILE A 222 -7.11 -7.93 -4.79
CA ILE A 222 -7.50 -9.02 -3.89
C ILE A 222 -6.55 -10.20 -4.14
N ILE A 223 -5.85 -10.62 -3.10
CA ILE A 223 -4.83 -11.66 -3.15
C ILE A 223 -5.22 -12.78 -2.18
N THR A 224 -5.41 -13.99 -2.67
CA THR A 224 -5.64 -15.17 -1.81
C THR A 224 -4.42 -16.07 -1.81
N ARG A 225 -4.04 -16.62 -0.65
CA ARG A 225 -2.93 -17.56 -0.45
C ARG A 225 -1.61 -17.05 -1.05
N GLU A 226 -1.24 -15.83 -0.70
CA GLU A 226 -0.05 -15.15 -1.23
C GLU A 226 1.23 -15.97 -0.96
N GLY A 227 2.09 -16.08 -1.96
CA GLY A 227 3.34 -16.81 -1.90
C GLY A 227 3.18 -18.34 -1.94
N THR A 228 2.03 -18.85 -2.41
CA THR A 228 1.77 -20.29 -2.60
C THR A 228 1.47 -20.61 -4.07
N PRO A 229 1.58 -21.88 -4.50
CA PRO A 229 1.16 -22.29 -5.85
C PRO A 229 -0.31 -22.02 -6.16
N ASP A 230 -1.16 -21.93 -5.13
CA ASP A 230 -2.60 -21.65 -5.24
C ASP A 230 -2.93 -20.16 -5.10
N GLU A 231 -1.93 -19.29 -5.21
CA GLU A 231 -2.12 -17.83 -5.17
C GLU A 231 -3.12 -17.40 -6.26
N LYS A 232 -4.03 -16.50 -5.90
CA LYS A 232 -4.88 -15.81 -6.87
C LYS A 232 -4.81 -14.32 -6.61
N LEU A 233 -4.43 -13.56 -7.64
CA LEU A 233 -4.43 -12.10 -7.66
C LEU A 233 -5.51 -11.62 -8.63
N GLN A 234 -6.43 -10.77 -8.14
CA GLN A 234 -7.42 -10.09 -8.95
C GLN A 234 -7.33 -8.59 -8.72
N VAL A 235 -7.24 -7.80 -9.79
CA VAL A 235 -7.12 -6.34 -9.71
C VAL A 235 -8.36 -5.70 -10.34
N PHE A 236 -9.01 -4.81 -9.60
CA PHE A 236 -10.20 -4.09 -10.00
C PHE A 236 -9.89 -2.60 -10.06
N ARG A 237 -10.34 -1.91 -11.12
CA ARG A 237 -10.29 -0.45 -11.23
C ARG A 237 -11.69 0.10 -11.04
N VAL A 238 -11.86 0.99 -10.08
CA VAL A 238 -13.15 1.50 -9.61
C VAL A 238 -13.14 3.02 -9.80
N PRO A 239 -13.83 3.54 -10.82
CA PRO A 239 -13.98 4.99 -10.98
C PRO A 239 -14.94 5.52 -9.91
N LEU A 240 -14.47 6.47 -9.11
CA LEU A 240 -15.20 7.09 -8.00
C LEU A 240 -15.67 8.48 -8.45
N ARG A 241 -16.95 8.79 -8.24
CA ARG A 241 -17.59 9.99 -8.80
C ARG A 241 -18.22 10.91 -7.78
N ARG A 242 -18.70 10.37 -6.65
CA ARG A 242 -19.39 11.17 -5.63
C ARG A 242 -18.79 10.94 -4.25
N PRO A 243 -18.33 12.00 -3.57
CA PRO A 243 -18.01 11.90 -2.15
C PRO A 243 -19.19 11.32 -1.34
N GLY A 244 -18.90 10.46 -0.38
CA GLY A 244 -19.84 9.68 0.43
C GLY A 244 -20.35 8.38 -0.21
N GLU A 245 -19.91 8.03 -1.42
CA GLU A 245 -20.37 6.81 -2.10
C GLU A 245 -19.61 5.56 -1.61
N LEU A 246 -20.33 4.64 -0.96
CA LEU A 246 -19.84 3.31 -0.63
C LEU A 246 -20.06 2.36 -1.82
N THR A 247 -19.00 2.05 -2.56
CA THR A 247 -19.04 1.23 -3.76
C THR A 247 -18.66 -0.22 -3.44
N LEU A 248 -19.54 -1.17 -3.75
CA LEU A 248 -19.16 -2.60 -3.75
C LEU A 248 -18.20 -2.87 -4.91
N VAL A 249 -16.98 -3.28 -4.59
CA VAL A 249 -15.97 -3.66 -5.58
C VAL A 249 -16.12 -5.12 -5.98
N LYS A 250 -16.24 -6.00 -4.99
CA LYS A 250 -16.34 -7.44 -5.23
C LYS A 250 -17.04 -8.17 -4.08
N SER A 251 -17.94 -9.08 -4.42
CA SER A 251 -18.36 -10.19 -3.56
C SER A 251 -17.74 -11.48 -4.09
N PHE A 252 -17.17 -12.30 -3.21
CA PHE A 252 -16.58 -13.59 -3.61
C PHE A 252 -16.62 -14.59 -2.45
N VAL A 253 -16.66 -15.88 -2.79
CA VAL A 253 -16.59 -16.96 -1.79
C VAL A 253 -15.14 -17.38 -1.61
N TYR A 254 -14.65 -17.34 -0.38
CA TYR A 254 -13.39 -17.99 -0.01
C TYR A 254 -13.68 -19.47 0.27
N PRO A 255 -13.07 -20.39 -0.49
CA PRO A 255 -13.35 -21.82 -0.42
C PRO A 255 -12.79 -22.44 0.85
#